data_AF-A0A1Z9EWL1-F1
#
_entry.id   AF-A0A1Z9EWL1-F1
#
_cell.length_a   1.000
_cell.length_b   1.000
_cell.length_c   1.000
_cell.angle_alpha   90.00
_cell.angle_beta   90.00
_cell.angle_gamma   90.00
#
_symmetry.space_group_name_H-M   'P 1'
#
loop_
_entity.id
_entity.type
_entity.pdbx_description
1 polymer ?
#
loop_
_entity_poly.entity_id
_entity_poly.type
_entity_poly.pdbx_seq_one_letter_code
_entity_poly.pdbx_strand_id
1 'polypeptide(L)'
;MLAISALFLVAIEQSLGCPFCAAVGLTFSQEIKQSEAAVIARLVEPPPASALGPNAEGPLPQAKFEVVDVLKGEDLLRSTNLLDANTLIDAIMLEATAPGNLYLIMGIEPPEFIWSNPIAINQRAVTYLKKLEQLPESGPDRLAFFQQYLEDKDDVLARDAYDEFAIAPYDDVRGLENRMDPTALLQWIKTPRIPSNRRRLYATMLGICGTPAYAAEIEKILLGEDLGDDSSDLRSGLDALIACYVVLVGPTGLDLIDKLFLDRSSRDIPFTETYAAVMALRFLGEESETIPRERVLESLRLLLNEPKLADLVIADLARWQDWSVIAKLTTIYVNATPENIFVREPIVNYMKACPLPEAARALVKLREIDPEAVRRAATLAGLAGLTTTTEEDLPTEQPSATPVRLADVVADDVTTDRSMVVSTGSQPAAEGSQPGEGPILQPTNVPSTKSSLRWIFWLVLVVIVAFLSRYLLHSGKRDTAG
;
A
#
# COMPACT_ATOMS: atom_id res chain seq x y z
N MET A 1 -4.42 57.07 -4.87
CA MET A 1 -3.67 55.89 -4.39
C MET A 1 -4.52 55.22 -3.32
N LEU A 2 -5.16 54.11 -3.66
CA LEU A 2 -6.03 53.34 -2.76
C LEU A 2 -5.57 51.89 -2.88
N ALA A 3 -4.88 51.41 -1.85
CA ALA A 3 -4.39 50.05 -1.73
C ALA A 3 -5.53 49.17 -1.18
N ILE A 4 -5.94 48.17 -1.94
CA ILE A 4 -6.89 47.14 -1.51
C ILE A 4 -6.09 45.88 -1.22
N SER A 5 -5.92 45.60 0.08
CA SER A 5 -5.36 44.35 0.59
C SER A 5 -6.34 43.21 0.33
N ALA A 6 -5.92 42.19 -0.41
CA ALA A 6 -6.68 40.96 -0.61
C ALA A 6 -6.35 39.97 0.51
N LEU A 7 -7.35 39.67 1.34
CA LEU A 7 -7.35 38.58 2.31
C LEU A 7 -7.44 37.25 1.54
N PHE A 8 -6.40 36.43 1.60
CA PHE A 8 -6.46 35.03 1.16
C PHE A 8 -6.97 34.17 2.32
N LEU A 9 -8.22 33.69 2.23
CA LEU A 9 -8.66 32.54 3.02
C LEU A 9 -8.02 31.28 2.41
N VAL A 10 -7.06 30.69 3.11
CA VAL A 10 -6.60 29.32 2.83
C VAL A 10 -7.63 28.38 3.46
N ALA A 11 -8.42 27.70 2.63
CA ALA A 11 -9.20 26.56 3.07
C ALA A 11 -8.22 25.40 3.33
N ILE A 12 -7.97 25.11 4.60
CA ILE A 12 -7.30 23.88 5.01
C ILE A 12 -8.35 22.77 4.85
N GLU A 13 -8.33 22.08 3.70
CA GLU A 13 -8.98 20.77 3.61
C GLU A 13 -8.27 19.85 4.61
N GLN A 14 -9.00 19.38 5.62
CA GLN A 14 -8.54 18.29 6.47
C GLN A 14 -8.32 17.09 5.56
N SER A 15 -7.06 16.75 5.30
CA SER A 15 -6.71 15.49 4.67
C SER A 15 -7.15 14.37 5.63
N LEU A 16 -8.32 13.80 5.39
CA LEU A 16 -8.61 12.44 5.83
C LEU A 16 -7.51 11.57 5.21
N GLY A 17 -6.54 11.17 6.03
CA GLY A 17 -5.48 10.25 5.61
C GLY A 17 -6.13 9.04 4.93
N CYS A 18 -5.52 8.57 3.85
CA CYS A 18 -6.03 7.44 3.08
C CYS A 18 -6.19 6.23 4.03
N PRO A 19 -7.41 5.74 4.30
CA PRO A 19 -7.62 4.61 5.23
C PRO A 19 -7.05 3.29 4.69
N PHE A 20 -6.57 3.29 3.43
CA PHE A 20 -5.89 2.19 2.77
C PHE A 20 -4.36 2.26 2.89
N CYS A 21 -3.80 3.39 3.35
CA CYS A 21 -2.38 3.58 3.60
C CYS A 21 -2.06 3.41 5.09
N ALA A 22 -2.46 2.31 5.72
CA ALA A 22 -1.78 1.86 6.92
C ALA A 22 -0.39 1.34 6.49
N ALA A 23 0.49 2.27 6.13
CA ALA A 23 1.91 1.98 6.02
C ALA A 23 2.32 1.34 7.35
N VAL A 24 2.98 0.19 7.28
CA VAL A 24 3.40 -0.58 8.45
C VAL A 24 4.13 0.38 9.38
N GLY A 25 3.57 0.55 10.58
CA GLY A 25 4.13 1.42 11.59
C GLY A 25 5.38 0.81 12.20
N LEU A 26 6.09 1.61 13.00
CA LEU A 26 6.97 1.00 13.99
C LEU A 26 6.08 0.33 15.04
N THR A 27 6.43 -0.91 15.38
CA THR A 27 5.82 -1.62 16.52
C THR A 27 6.22 -0.92 17.82
N PHE A 28 5.43 -1.08 18.89
CA PHE A 28 5.82 -0.59 20.21
C PHE A 28 7.16 -1.15 20.66
N SER A 29 7.45 -2.41 20.32
CA SER A 29 8.74 -3.01 20.60
C SER A 29 9.89 -2.26 19.91
N GLN A 30 9.71 -1.84 18.66
CA GLN A 30 10.69 -1.03 17.91
C GLN A 30 10.78 0.40 18.46
N GLU A 31 9.65 1.06 18.70
CA GLU A 31 9.62 2.44 19.22
C GLU A 31 10.27 2.52 20.61
N ILE A 32 9.94 1.60 21.52
CA ILE A 32 10.56 1.51 22.84
C ILE A 32 12.05 1.17 22.70
N LYS A 33 12.44 0.28 21.78
CA LYS A 33 13.85 -0.07 21.55
C LYS A 33 14.66 1.14 21.05
N GLN A 34 14.09 1.99 20.20
CA GLN A 34 14.73 3.19 19.65
C GLN A 34 14.75 4.39 20.62
N SER A 35 13.88 4.38 21.64
CA SER A 35 13.78 5.45 22.63
C SER A 35 14.79 5.31 23.76
N GLU A 36 15.18 6.41 24.41
CA GLU A 36 16.09 6.39 25.57
C GLU A 36 15.32 6.12 26.88
N ALA A 37 14.06 6.55 26.93
CA ALA A 37 13.12 6.23 28.00
C ALA A 37 11.73 5.92 27.43
N ALA A 38 10.98 5.06 28.12
CA ALA A 38 9.57 4.80 27.82
C ALA A 38 8.79 4.67 29.12
N VAL A 39 7.72 5.45 29.26
CA VAL A 39 6.96 5.56 30.52
C VAL A 39 5.46 5.39 30.28
N ILE A 40 4.79 4.85 31.29
CA ILE A 40 3.35 4.95 31.43
C ILE A 40 3.08 6.15 32.31
N ALA A 41 2.40 7.15 31.78
CA ALA A 41 2.15 8.40 32.46
C ALA A 41 0.65 8.69 32.56
N ARG A 42 0.25 9.34 33.65
CA ARG A 42 -1.13 9.78 33.88
C ARG A 42 -1.24 11.25 33.56
N LEU A 43 -2.24 11.61 32.75
CA LEU A 43 -2.52 13.02 32.46
C LEU A 43 -2.98 13.75 33.73
N VAL A 44 -2.27 14.81 34.11
CA VAL A 44 -2.61 15.66 35.26
C VAL A 44 -3.22 16.97 34.77
N GLU A 45 -2.59 17.63 33.81
CA GLU A 45 -3.06 18.89 33.23
C GLU A 45 -3.15 18.77 31.69
N PRO A 46 -4.35 18.83 31.09
CA PRO A 46 -4.52 18.82 29.64
C PRO A 46 -4.01 20.13 29.02
N PRO A 47 -3.72 20.13 27.71
CA PRO A 47 -3.31 21.35 27.04
C PRO A 47 -4.44 22.39 27.08
N PRO A 48 -4.13 23.68 27.22
CA PRO A 48 -5.15 24.71 27.26
C PRO A 48 -5.90 24.75 25.93
N ALA A 49 -7.23 24.87 25.97
CA ALA A 49 -8.07 24.87 24.77
C ALA A 49 -7.67 25.94 23.74
N SER A 50 -7.08 27.06 24.19
CA SER A 50 -6.55 28.10 23.33
C SER A 50 -5.36 27.67 22.46
N ALA A 51 -4.62 26.63 22.86
CA ALA A 51 -3.45 26.12 22.13
C ALA A 51 -3.78 25.00 21.13
N LEU A 52 -5.02 24.49 21.14
CA LEU A 52 -5.47 23.40 20.25
C LEU A 52 -6.14 23.89 18.97
N GLY A 53 -6.35 25.20 18.82
CA GLY A 53 -7.01 25.76 17.65
C GLY A 53 -6.14 25.69 16.38
N PRO A 54 -6.73 25.51 15.18
CA PRO A 54 -5.98 25.44 13.93
C PRO A 54 -5.21 26.73 13.60
N ASN A 55 -5.59 27.86 14.20
CA ASN A 55 -4.92 29.16 14.10
C ASN A 55 -4.35 29.62 15.46
N ALA A 56 -4.06 28.68 16.38
CA ALA A 56 -3.53 29.04 17.69
C ALA A 56 -2.13 29.66 17.52
N GLU A 57 -2.01 30.95 17.81
CA GLU A 57 -0.73 31.64 17.96
C GLU A 57 -0.29 31.53 19.42
N GLY A 58 0.79 30.80 19.69
CA GLY A 58 1.26 30.54 21.05
C GLY A 58 2.26 29.40 21.13
N PRO A 59 2.73 29.04 22.33
CA PRO A 59 3.54 27.84 22.52
C PRO A 59 2.77 26.59 22.09
N LEU A 60 3.50 25.54 21.68
CA LEU A 60 2.90 24.26 21.32
C LEU A 60 2.00 23.75 22.46
N PRO A 61 0.90 23.03 22.16
CA PRO A 61 -0.04 22.57 23.17
C PRO A 61 0.62 21.52 24.08
N GLN A 62 1.13 21.98 25.22
CA GLN A 62 1.79 21.15 26.22
C GLN A 62 0.79 20.66 27.26
N ALA A 63 0.89 19.37 27.59
CA ALA A 63 0.16 18.73 28.66
C ALA A 63 1.15 18.18 29.70
N LYS A 64 0.74 18.16 30.96
CA LYS A 64 1.56 17.66 32.07
C LYS A 64 1.14 16.28 32.50
N PHE A 65 2.13 15.40 32.66
CA PHE A 65 1.91 14.01 33.02
C PHE A 65 2.73 13.62 34.24
N GLU A 66 2.11 12.81 35.10
CA GLU A 66 2.77 12.13 36.22
C GLU A 66 3.24 10.75 35.74
N VAL A 67 4.52 10.42 35.93
CA VAL A 67 5.03 9.09 35.60
C VAL A 67 4.50 8.08 36.62
N VAL A 68 3.72 7.10 36.16
CA VAL A 68 3.13 6.04 36.99
C VAL A 68 3.98 4.78 36.96
N ASP A 69 4.61 4.50 35.82
CA ASP A 69 5.45 3.32 35.63
C ASP A 69 6.51 3.58 34.56
N VAL A 70 7.63 2.85 34.64
CA VAL A 70 8.74 2.96 33.69
C VAL A 70 8.90 1.62 32.97
N LEU A 71 8.79 1.66 31.64
CA LEU A 71 9.01 0.50 30.78
C LEU A 71 10.47 0.40 30.32
N LYS A 72 11.16 1.54 30.20
CA LYS A 72 12.58 1.60 29.81
C LYS A 72 13.23 2.88 30.35
N GLY A 73 14.51 2.79 30.73
CA GLY A 73 15.33 3.96 31.06
C GLY A 73 15.23 4.44 32.50
N GLU A 74 14.89 3.55 33.45
CA GLU A 74 14.68 3.95 34.86
C GLU A 74 15.88 4.66 35.49
N ASP A 75 17.08 4.11 35.32
CA ASP A 75 18.31 4.73 35.86
C ASP A 75 18.55 6.14 35.30
N LEU A 76 18.27 6.32 34.00
CA LEU A 76 18.43 7.58 33.30
C LEU A 76 17.43 8.63 33.84
N LEU A 77 16.16 8.24 34.01
CA LEU A 77 15.12 9.11 34.56
C LEU A 77 15.37 9.47 36.04
N ARG A 78 15.94 8.55 36.82
CA ARG A 78 16.38 8.86 38.19
C ARG A 78 17.53 9.87 38.20
N SER A 79 18.48 9.74 37.29
CA SER A 79 19.63 10.66 37.20
C SER A 79 19.24 12.10 36.84
N THR A 80 18.09 12.29 36.19
CA THR A 80 17.53 13.60 35.81
C THR A 80 16.46 14.11 36.79
N ASN A 81 16.21 13.40 37.90
CA ASN A 81 15.17 13.72 38.90
C ASN A 81 13.73 13.71 38.33
N LEU A 82 13.50 13.04 37.20
CA LEU A 82 12.18 12.96 36.56
C LEU A 82 11.23 11.95 37.22
N LEU A 83 11.75 11.12 38.13
CA LEU A 83 10.96 10.20 38.96
C LEU A 83 10.72 10.73 40.39
N ASP A 84 11.14 11.97 40.68
CA ASP A 84 10.92 12.56 42.00
C ASP A 84 9.45 12.90 42.22
N ALA A 85 9.01 12.83 43.48
CA ALA A 85 7.63 13.14 43.85
C ALA A 85 7.28 14.59 43.46
N ASN A 86 6.15 14.76 42.77
CA ASN A 86 5.63 16.02 42.21
C ASN A 86 6.37 16.56 40.97
N THR A 87 7.32 15.82 40.40
CA THR A 87 7.85 16.15 39.07
C THR A 87 6.86 15.67 38.01
N LEU A 88 6.51 16.56 37.08
CA LEU A 88 5.67 16.26 35.93
C LEU A 88 6.51 16.36 34.65
N ILE A 89 6.23 15.49 33.68
CA ILE A 89 6.80 15.61 32.34
C ILE A 89 5.85 16.40 31.45
N ASP A 90 6.43 17.26 30.61
CA ASP A 90 5.69 18.04 29.62
C ASP A 90 5.79 17.34 28.25
N ALA A 91 4.66 16.97 27.67
CA ALA A 91 4.60 16.40 26.32
C ALA A 91 3.59 17.15 25.45
N ILE A 92 3.88 17.23 24.15
CA ILE A 92 2.99 17.89 23.19
C ILE A 92 1.77 16.99 22.96
N MET A 93 0.59 17.52 23.24
CA MET A 93 -0.67 16.80 23.10
C MET A 93 -1.62 17.60 22.20
N LEU A 94 -1.97 17.04 21.06
CA LEU A 94 -2.76 17.73 20.03
C LEU A 94 -4.27 17.66 20.26
N GLU A 95 -4.70 16.99 21.33
CA GLU A 95 -6.10 16.82 21.69
C GLU A 95 -6.24 16.94 23.21
N ALA A 96 -7.31 17.56 23.71
CA ALA A 96 -7.59 17.58 25.15
C ALA A 96 -8.45 16.38 25.53
N THR A 97 -8.00 15.62 26.53
CA THR A 97 -8.77 14.54 27.15
C THR A 97 -8.95 14.80 28.66
N ALA A 98 -9.75 13.95 29.31
CA ALA A 98 -9.97 14.06 30.74
C ALA A 98 -8.68 13.72 31.53
N PRO A 99 -8.33 14.53 32.56
CA PRO A 99 -7.30 14.16 33.52
C PRO A 99 -7.55 12.77 34.12
N GLY A 100 -6.47 12.06 34.42
CA GLY A 100 -6.51 10.72 35.00
C GLY A 100 -6.33 9.58 33.99
N ASN A 101 -6.51 9.85 32.69
CA ASN A 101 -6.24 8.89 31.62
C ASN A 101 -4.75 8.54 31.53
N LEU A 102 -4.46 7.31 31.07
CA LEU A 102 -3.11 6.79 30.94
C LEU A 102 -2.59 6.94 29.52
N TYR A 103 -1.29 7.18 29.41
CA TYR A 103 -0.59 7.40 28.15
C TYR A 103 0.74 6.65 28.13
N LEU A 104 1.09 6.08 26.98
CA LEU A 104 2.46 5.71 26.67
C LEU A 104 3.17 6.94 26.12
N ILE A 105 4.30 7.31 26.73
CA ILE A 105 5.12 8.44 26.32
C ILE A 105 6.58 7.98 26.24
N MET A 106 7.24 8.31 25.14
CA MET A 106 8.61 7.88 24.87
C MET A 106 9.52 9.10 24.77
N GLY A 107 10.69 9.01 25.39
CA GLY A 107 11.65 10.10 25.48
C GLY A 107 12.92 9.77 24.71
N ILE A 108 13.41 10.76 23.95
CA ILE A 108 14.71 10.74 23.29
C ILE A 108 15.59 11.89 23.80
N GLU A 109 16.90 11.85 23.53
CA GLU A 109 17.86 12.93 23.83
C GLU A 109 18.01 13.31 25.33
N PRO A 110 18.54 12.43 26.19
CA PRO A 110 18.88 12.83 27.57
C PRO A 110 20.00 13.87 27.63
N PRO A 111 20.07 14.71 28.69
CA PRO A 111 19.23 14.69 29.89
C PRO A 111 17.92 15.51 29.76
N GLU A 112 17.82 16.38 28.75
CA GLU A 112 16.64 17.17 28.44
C GLU A 112 15.77 16.44 27.40
N PHE A 113 14.98 15.49 27.88
CA PHE A 113 14.20 14.63 27.01
C PHE A 113 13.23 15.39 26.11
N ILE A 114 13.25 15.03 24.82
CA ILE A 114 12.18 15.34 23.89
C ILE A 114 11.16 14.19 23.95
N TRP A 115 9.96 14.48 24.46
CA TRP A 115 8.90 13.50 24.61
C TRP A 115 8.04 13.38 23.35
N SER A 116 7.70 12.13 23.00
CA SER A 116 6.81 11.79 21.90
C SER A 116 5.39 12.32 22.13
N ASN A 117 4.60 12.36 21.06
CA ASN A 117 3.16 12.55 21.19
C ASN A 117 2.58 11.43 22.08
N PRO A 118 1.78 11.75 23.11
CA PRO A 118 1.21 10.76 24.02
C PRO A 118 0.25 9.82 23.31
N ILE A 119 0.46 8.51 23.45
CA ILE A 119 -0.43 7.48 22.92
C ILE A 119 -1.39 7.06 24.02
N ALA A 120 -2.69 7.31 23.83
CA ALA A 120 -3.71 6.95 24.82
C ALA A 120 -3.76 5.43 25.01
N ILE A 121 -3.71 4.97 26.26
CA ILE A 121 -3.74 3.55 26.61
C ILE A 121 -4.70 3.29 27.77
N ASN A 122 -5.19 2.06 27.85
CA ASN A 122 -5.97 1.57 28.98
C ASN A 122 -5.18 0.55 29.82
N GLN A 123 -5.79 0.02 30.87
CA GLN A 123 -5.14 -0.94 31.77
C GLN A 123 -4.76 -2.27 31.08
N ARG A 124 -5.50 -2.68 30.04
CA ARG A 124 -5.18 -3.86 29.24
C ARG A 124 -3.92 -3.62 28.42
N ALA A 125 -3.81 -2.45 27.78
CA ALA A 125 -2.60 -2.05 27.08
C ALA A 125 -1.38 -1.91 27.99
N VAL A 126 -1.55 -1.40 29.22
CA VAL A 126 -0.46 -1.44 30.23
C VAL A 126 0.02 -2.87 30.49
N THR A 127 -0.90 -3.82 30.64
CA THR A 127 -0.54 -5.23 30.87
C THR A 127 0.16 -5.85 29.68
N TYR A 128 -0.24 -5.47 28.47
CA TYR A 128 0.38 -5.88 27.21
C TYR A 128 1.81 -5.34 27.09
N LEU A 129 2.01 -4.04 27.28
CA LEU A 129 3.30 -3.37 27.16
C LEU A 129 4.35 -3.96 28.12
N LYS A 130 3.95 -4.28 29.35
CA LYS A 130 4.82 -4.94 30.33
C LYS A 130 5.29 -6.35 29.93
N LYS A 131 4.55 -7.03 29.05
CA LYS A 131 4.95 -8.35 28.56
C LYS A 131 5.97 -8.26 27.42
N LEU A 132 6.07 -7.13 26.72
CA LEU A 132 6.91 -7.01 25.52
C LEU A 132 8.38 -7.31 25.81
N GLU A 133 8.92 -6.88 26.95
CA GLU A 133 10.31 -7.16 27.36
C GLU A 133 10.58 -8.66 27.59
N GLN A 134 9.53 -9.44 27.88
CA GLN A 134 9.64 -10.87 28.15
C GLN A 134 9.54 -11.73 26.89
N LEU A 135 9.15 -11.12 25.76
CA LEU A 135 9.02 -11.82 24.48
C LEU A 135 10.38 -11.98 23.81
N PRO A 136 10.58 -13.05 23.02
CA PRO A 136 11.76 -13.15 22.18
C PRO A 136 11.77 -12.03 21.13
N GLU A 137 12.96 -11.68 20.64
CA GLU A 137 13.14 -10.59 19.66
C GLU A 137 12.41 -10.87 18.33
N SER A 138 12.37 -12.13 17.90
CA SER A 138 11.67 -12.61 16.71
C SER A 138 11.19 -14.06 16.89
N GLY A 139 10.55 -14.64 15.88
CA GLY A 139 10.17 -16.05 15.86
C GLY A 139 8.69 -16.34 16.14
N PRO A 140 8.28 -17.61 15.95
CA PRO A 140 6.89 -18.03 16.12
C PRO A 140 6.34 -17.81 17.53
N ASP A 141 7.17 -17.95 18.57
CA ASP A 141 6.74 -17.73 19.95
C ASP A 141 6.33 -16.29 20.24
N ARG A 142 7.02 -15.34 19.60
CA ARG A 142 6.66 -13.92 19.62
C ARG A 142 5.31 -13.71 18.96
N LEU A 143 5.14 -14.21 17.74
CA LEU A 143 3.90 -14.04 16.97
C LEU A 143 2.70 -14.72 17.61
N ALA A 144 2.91 -15.82 18.33
CA ALA A 144 1.85 -16.51 19.05
C ALA A 144 1.25 -15.70 20.22
N PHE A 145 2.02 -14.74 20.75
CA PHE A 145 1.48 -13.75 21.67
C PHE A 145 0.64 -12.72 20.91
N PHE A 146 1.18 -12.12 19.84
CA PHE A 146 0.50 -11.06 19.09
C PHE A 146 -0.78 -11.53 18.38
N GLN A 147 -0.88 -12.80 17.95
CA GLN A 147 -2.09 -13.29 17.27
C GLN A 147 -3.36 -13.16 18.12
N GLN A 148 -3.22 -13.14 19.46
CA GLN A 148 -4.34 -12.99 20.40
C GLN A 148 -4.97 -11.60 20.35
N TYR A 149 -4.26 -10.64 19.73
CA TYR A 149 -4.62 -9.23 19.70
C TYR A 149 -4.99 -8.73 18.29
N LEU A 150 -4.84 -9.56 17.24
CA LEU A 150 -5.08 -9.14 15.85
C LEU A 150 -6.44 -8.45 15.64
N GLU A 151 -7.49 -8.95 16.28
CA GLU A 151 -8.85 -8.37 16.25
C GLU A 151 -9.31 -7.98 17.67
N ASP A 152 -8.39 -7.46 18.50
CA ASP A 152 -8.75 -6.90 19.81
C ASP A 152 -9.67 -5.68 19.64
N LYS A 153 -10.51 -5.43 20.64
CA LYS A 153 -11.40 -4.25 20.67
C LYS A 153 -10.66 -2.96 20.97
N ASP A 154 -9.45 -3.08 21.52
CA ASP A 154 -8.53 -1.98 21.67
C ASP A 154 -7.72 -1.81 20.38
N ASP A 155 -8.06 -0.78 19.61
CA ASP A 155 -7.42 -0.48 18.32
C ASP A 155 -5.91 -0.30 18.45
N VAL A 156 -5.41 0.15 19.60
CA VAL A 156 -3.98 0.30 19.86
C VAL A 156 -3.27 -1.06 19.87
N LEU A 157 -3.89 -2.06 20.50
CA LEU A 157 -3.34 -3.42 20.55
C LEU A 157 -3.51 -4.14 19.21
N ALA A 158 -4.66 -3.97 18.56
CA ALA A 158 -4.93 -4.56 17.27
C ALA A 158 -3.99 -4.03 16.19
N ARG A 159 -3.65 -2.73 16.25
CA ARG A 159 -2.66 -2.13 15.35
C ARG A 159 -1.26 -2.67 15.59
N ASP A 160 -0.77 -2.64 16.84
CA ASP A 160 0.58 -3.11 17.14
C ASP A 160 0.76 -4.60 16.81
N ALA A 161 -0.24 -5.43 17.12
CA ALA A 161 -0.22 -6.84 16.75
C ALA A 161 -0.17 -7.05 15.24
N TYR A 162 -0.92 -6.26 14.46
CA TYR A 162 -0.83 -6.30 13.01
C TYR A 162 0.56 -5.89 12.51
N ASP A 163 1.13 -4.80 13.04
CA ASP A 163 2.45 -4.31 12.64
C ASP A 163 3.56 -5.33 12.96
N GLU A 164 3.46 -6.05 14.09
CA GLU A 164 4.37 -7.16 14.45
C GLU A 164 4.31 -8.32 13.45
N PHE A 165 3.12 -8.66 12.95
CA PHE A 165 2.99 -9.65 11.87
C PHE A 165 3.48 -9.13 10.52
N ALA A 166 3.25 -7.86 10.22
CA ALA A 166 3.63 -7.26 8.94
C ALA A 166 5.16 -7.22 8.75
N ILE A 167 5.91 -6.96 9.82
CA ILE A 167 7.37 -6.94 9.77
C ILE A 167 8.02 -8.32 9.90
N ALA A 168 7.26 -9.35 10.26
CA ALA A 168 7.79 -10.68 10.53
C ALA A 168 8.25 -11.38 9.23
N PRO A 169 9.36 -12.14 9.29
CA PRO A 169 9.73 -13.09 8.25
C PRO A 169 8.61 -14.10 7.98
N TYR A 170 8.40 -14.47 6.71
CA TYR A 170 7.39 -15.48 6.36
C TYR A 170 7.59 -16.82 7.09
N ASP A 171 8.85 -17.24 7.29
CA ASP A 171 9.20 -18.47 8.03
C ASP A 171 8.73 -18.45 9.49
N ASP A 172 8.76 -17.30 10.15
CA ASP A 172 8.27 -17.16 11.52
C ASP A 172 6.74 -17.35 11.57
N VAL A 173 6.03 -16.85 10.55
CA VAL A 173 4.59 -17.05 10.40
C VAL A 173 4.28 -18.52 10.07
N ARG A 174 5.08 -19.18 9.22
CA ARG A 174 4.96 -20.62 8.96
C ARG A 174 5.10 -21.44 10.24
N GLY A 175 6.02 -21.07 11.12
CA GLY A 175 6.20 -21.72 12.42
C GLY A 175 4.98 -21.64 13.36
N LEU A 176 3.97 -20.82 13.04
CA LEU A 176 2.69 -20.79 13.75
C LEU A 176 1.65 -21.81 13.26
N GLU A 177 1.91 -22.58 12.21
CA GLU A 177 0.94 -23.49 11.56
C GLU A 177 0.01 -24.21 12.55
N ASN A 178 0.59 -24.88 13.56
CA ASN A 178 -0.15 -25.69 14.52
C ASN A 178 -0.76 -24.90 15.71
N ARG A 179 -0.69 -23.57 15.68
CA ARG A 179 -1.08 -22.66 16.77
C ARG A 179 -2.08 -21.59 16.34
N MET A 180 -2.47 -21.57 15.05
CA MET A 180 -3.47 -20.68 14.48
C MET A 180 -4.84 -21.33 14.44
N ASP A 181 -5.90 -20.53 14.45
CA ASP A 181 -7.29 -20.98 14.28
C ASP A 181 -7.77 -20.70 12.85
N PRO A 182 -7.77 -21.71 11.94
CA PRO A 182 -8.21 -21.51 10.56
C PRO A 182 -9.70 -21.13 10.46
N THR A 183 -10.52 -21.47 11.45
CA THR A 183 -11.95 -21.10 11.46
C THR A 183 -12.12 -19.62 11.73
N ALA A 184 -11.40 -19.09 12.72
CA ALA A 184 -11.39 -17.66 13.02
C ALA A 184 -10.82 -16.85 11.83
N LEU A 185 -9.73 -17.32 11.21
CA LEU A 185 -9.14 -16.66 10.05
C LEU A 185 -10.10 -16.58 8.87
N LEU A 186 -10.78 -17.68 8.53
CA LEU A 186 -11.79 -17.66 7.47
C LEU A 186 -12.95 -16.72 7.81
N GLN A 187 -13.38 -16.70 9.08
CA GLN A 187 -14.42 -15.77 9.52
C GLN A 187 -13.98 -14.31 9.32
N TRP A 188 -12.76 -13.94 9.69
CA TRP A 188 -12.23 -12.59 9.52
C TRP A 188 -12.06 -12.19 8.06
N ILE A 189 -11.60 -13.11 7.20
CA ILE A 189 -11.51 -12.87 5.74
C ILE A 189 -12.87 -12.48 5.16
N LYS A 190 -13.94 -13.17 5.63
CA LYS A 190 -15.32 -12.97 5.20
C LYS A 190 -16.02 -11.80 5.89
N THR A 191 -15.38 -11.14 6.85
CA THR A 191 -15.93 -9.95 7.49
C THR A 191 -15.92 -8.78 6.50
N PRO A 192 -17.07 -8.16 6.22
CA PRO A 192 -17.12 -6.96 5.39
C PRO A 192 -16.39 -5.81 6.04
N ARG A 193 -15.79 -4.94 5.22
CA ARG A 193 -15.10 -3.71 5.60
C ARG A 193 -13.88 -3.89 6.50
N ILE A 194 -13.33 -5.11 6.56
CA ILE A 194 -12.01 -5.29 7.17
C ILE A 194 -10.95 -4.70 6.22
N PRO A 195 -9.97 -3.94 6.75
CA PRO A 195 -8.88 -3.38 5.96
C PRO A 195 -8.20 -4.42 5.05
N SER A 196 -7.88 -4.04 3.82
CA SER A 196 -7.33 -4.95 2.80
C SER A 196 -6.03 -5.63 3.25
N ASN A 197 -5.18 -4.88 3.94
CA ASN A 197 -3.92 -5.36 4.49
C ASN A 197 -4.11 -6.45 5.57
N ARG A 198 -5.14 -6.32 6.42
CA ARG A 198 -5.54 -7.37 7.38
C ARG A 198 -6.10 -8.58 6.66
N ARG A 199 -6.95 -8.39 5.65
CA ARG A 199 -7.49 -9.50 4.84
C ARG A 199 -6.37 -10.29 4.18
N ARG A 200 -5.33 -9.61 3.64
CA ARG A 200 -4.13 -10.26 3.10
C ARG A 200 -3.41 -11.10 4.15
N LEU A 201 -3.14 -10.53 5.34
CA LEU A 201 -2.52 -11.27 6.45
C LEU A 201 -3.32 -12.53 6.80
N TYR A 202 -4.64 -12.43 6.96
CA TYR A 202 -5.46 -13.59 7.33
C TYR A 202 -5.52 -14.64 6.23
N ALA A 203 -5.58 -14.24 4.96
CA ALA A 203 -5.51 -15.16 3.83
C ALA A 203 -4.17 -15.90 3.80
N THR A 204 -3.05 -15.22 4.05
CA THR A 204 -1.73 -15.84 4.15
C THR A 204 -1.65 -16.83 5.32
N MET A 205 -2.11 -16.44 6.51
CA MET A 205 -2.17 -17.32 7.68
C MET A 205 -3.07 -18.55 7.43
N LEU A 206 -4.21 -18.36 6.78
CA LEU A 206 -5.11 -19.45 6.42
C LEU A 206 -4.48 -20.39 5.39
N GLY A 207 -3.67 -19.88 4.45
CA GLY A 207 -2.90 -20.72 3.53
C GLY A 207 -1.90 -21.62 4.26
N ILE A 208 -1.37 -21.19 5.41
CA ILE A 208 -0.42 -21.97 6.22
C ILE A 208 -1.14 -23.05 7.04
N CYS A 209 -2.15 -22.69 7.85
CA CYS A 209 -2.78 -23.62 8.79
C CYS A 209 -4.08 -24.27 8.30
N GLY A 210 -4.55 -23.88 7.11
CA GLY A 210 -5.80 -24.35 6.55
C GLY A 210 -5.73 -25.76 5.97
N THR A 211 -6.89 -26.25 5.57
CA THR A 211 -7.04 -27.55 4.90
C THR A 211 -7.80 -27.36 3.58
N PRO A 212 -7.80 -28.35 2.67
CA PRO A 212 -8.57 -28.27 1.43
C PRO A 212 -10.07 -27.97 1.63
N ALA A 213 -10.64 -28.22 2.82
CA ALA A 213 -12.03 -27.87 3.12
C ALA A 213 -12.27 -26.35 3.13
N TYR A 214 -11.28 -25.56 3.54
CA TYR A 214 -11.36 -24.09 3.56
C TYR A 214 -11.22 -23.49 2.14
N ALA A 215 -10.57 -24.22 1.22
CA ALA A 215 -10.38 -23.76 -0.16
C ALA A 215 -11.71 -23.48 -0.87
N ALA A 216 -12.75 -24.28 -0.60
CA ALA A 216 -14.07 -24.11 -1.21
C ALA A 216 -14.73 -22.76 -0.88
N GLU A 217 -14.44 -22.21 0.30
CA GLU A 217 -14.97 -20.89 0.70
C GLU A 217 -14.17 -19.76 0.05
N ILE A 218 -12.85 -19.90 -0.09
CA ILE A 218 -12.02 -18.95 -0.84
C ILE A 218 -12.36 -18.98 -2.33
N GLU A 219 -12.65 -20.17 -2.89
CA GLU A 219 -13.06 -20.34 -4.28
C GLU A 219 -14.30 -19.52 -4.61
N LYS A 220 -15.33 -19.55 -3.75
CA LYS A 220 -16.54 -18.72 -3.91
C LYS A 220 -16.21 -17.23 -3.96
N ILE A 221 -15.28 -16.77 -3.11
CA ILE A 221 -14.81 -15.38 -3.12
C ILE A 221 -14.13 -15.04 -4.45
N LEU A 222 -13.26 -15.91 -4.95
CA LEU A 222 -12.57 -15.72 -6.23
C LEU A 222 -13.53 -15.71 -7.43
N LEU A 223 -14.54 -16.57 -7.41
CA LEU A 223 -15.58 -16.66 -8.44
C LEU A 223 -16.57 -15.49 -8.39
N GLY A 224 -16.64 -14.77 -7.27
CA GLY A 224 -17.65 -13.72 -7.07
C GLY A 224 -19.05 -14.27 -6.75
N GLU A 225 -19.16 -15.53 -6.34
CA GLU A 225 -20.43 -16.22 -6.09
C GLU A 225 -21.03 -15.83 -4.73
N ASP A 226 -22.33 -15.50 -4.73
CA ASP A 226 -23.12 -15.20 -3.52
C ASP A 226 -22.52 -14.13 -2.58
N LEU A 227 -21.70 -13.21 -3.12
CA LEU A 227 -21.02 -12.18 -2.32
C LEU A 227 -21.89 -10.93 -2.01
N GLY A 228 -23.04 -10.79 -2.66
CA GLY A 228 -23.93 -9.65 -2.49
C GLY A 228 -23.27 -8.29 -2.81
N ASP A 229 -23.71 -7.24 -2.12
CA ASP A 229 -23.24 -5.86 -2.35
C ASP A 229 -21.79 -5.64 -1.89
N ASP A 230 -21.24 -6.53 -1.05
CA ASP A 230 -19.88 -6.44 -0.51
C ASP A 230 -18.83 -7.17 -1.36
N SER A 231 -19.18 -7.60 -2.59
CA SER A 231 -18.32 -8.38 -3.49
C SER A 231 -16.94 -7.76 -3.73
N SER A 232 -16.88 -6.45 -4.00
CA SER A 232 -15.61 -5.75 -4.24
C SER A 232 -14.74 -5.67 -2.98
N ASP A 233 -15.37 -5.51 -1.81
CA ASP A 233 -14.69 -5.47 -0.53
C ASP A 233 -14.13 -6.84 -0.16
N LEU A 234 -14.92 -7.90 -0.28
CA LEU A 234 -14.49 -9.28 0.02
C LEU A 234 -13.35 -9.76 -0.89
N ARG A 235 -13.24 -9.20 -2.09
CA ARG A 235 -12.15 -9.46 -3.04
C ARG A 235 -10.97 -8.49 -2.89
N SER A 236 -10.95 -7.64 -1.87
CA SER A 236 -9.74 -6.86 -1.56
C SER A 236 -8.62 -7.80 -1.07
N GLY A 237 -7.36 -7.47 -1.38
CA GLY A 237 -6.26 -8.41 -1.11
C GLY A 237 -6.29 -9.68 -1.96
N LEU A 238 -6.72 -9.54 -3.23
CA LEU A 238 -6.94 -10.64 -4.16
C LEU A 238 -5.71 -11.53 -4.36
N ASP A 239 -4.51 -10.97 -4.34
CA ASP A 239 -3.24 -11.68 -4.43
C ASP A 239 -3.09 -12.73 -3.32
N ALA A 240 -3.32 -12.34 -2.06
CA ALA A 240 -3.23 -13.25 -0.92
C ALA A 240 -4.36 -14.29 -0.94
N LEU A 241 -5.56 -13.93 -1.41
CA LEU A 241 -6.67 -14.88 -1.59
C LEU A 241 -6.35 -15.93 -2.67
N ILE A 242 -5.74 -15.52 -3.78
CA ILE A 242 -5.27 -16.43 -4.84
C ILE A 242 -4.20 -17.37 -4.30
N ALA A 243 -3.18 -16.84 -3.61
CA ALA A 243 -2.12 -17.65 -3.03
C ALA A 243 -2.68 -18.65 -2.00
N CYS A 244 -3.55 -18.18 -1.10
CA CYS A 244 -4.26 -19.02 -0.13
C CYS A 244 -5.00 -20.18 -0.80
N TYR A 245 -5.82 -19.88 -1.81
CA TYR A 245 -6.54 -20.91 -2.58
C TYR A 245 -5.60 -21.95 -3.19
N VAL A 246 -4.55 -21.49 -3.88
CA VAL A 246 -3.60 -22.40 -4.56
C VAL A 246 -2.83 -23.26 -3.57
N VAL A 247 -2.41 -22.72 -2.42
CA VAL A 247 -1.73 -23.50 -1.38
C VAL A 247 -2.67 -24.57 -0.80
N LEU A 248 -3.93 -24.23 -0.53
CA LEU A 248 -4.90 -25.17 0.03
C LEU A 248 -5.34 -26.27 -0.95
N VAL A 249 -5.38 -25.99 -2.26
CA VAL A 249 -5.75 -26.96 -3.30
C VAL A 249 -4.54 -27.74 -3.81
N GLY A 250 -3.37 -27.13 -3.83
CA GLY A 250 -2.18 -27.61 -4.52
C GLY A 250 -2.09 -27.13 -5.97
N PRO A 251 -1.14 -27.67 -6.76
CA PRO A 251 -0.78 -27.16 -8.09
C PRO A 251 -1.95 -27.08 -9.09
N THR A 252 -2.96 -27.94 -8.97
CA THR A 252 -4.16 -27.91 -9.82
C THR A 252 -5.05 -26.70 -9.57
N GLY A 253 -4.92 -26.03 -8.41
CA GLY A 253 -5.63 -24.78 -8.13
C GLY A 253 -5.27 -23.67 -9.13
N LEU A 254 -4.08 -23.71 -9.72
CA LEU A 254 -3.65 -22.75 -10.74
C LEU A 254 -4.50 -22.83 -12.02
N ASP A 255 -5.17 -23.94 -12.31
CA ASP A 255 -6.05 -24.05 -13.48
C ASP A 255 -7.23 -23.08 -13.38
N LEU A 256 -7.76 -22.86 -12.17
CA LEU A 256 -8.80 -21.87 -11.93
C LEU A 256 -8.24 -20.45 -12.05
N ILE A 257 -7.07 -20.19 -11.48
CA ILE A 257 -6.42 -18.87 -11.51
C ILE A 257 -6.08 -18.46 -12.94
N ASP A 258 -5.60 -19.39 -13.75
CA ASP A 258 -5.33 -19.21 -15.17
C ASP A 258 -6.58 -18.74 -15.89
N LYS A 259 -7.69 -19.48 -15.72
CA LYS A 259 -8.98 -19.16 -16.35
C LYS A 259 -9.56 -17.83 -15.85
N LEU A 260 -9.45 -17.55 -14.56
CA LEU A 260 -10.06 -16.36 -13.99
C LEU A 260 -9.24 -15.11 -14.29
N PHE A 261 -7.93 -15.11 -14.14
CA PHE A 261 -7.16 -13.86 -14.03
C PHE A 261 -6.09 -13.66 -15.11
N LEU A 262 -5.76 -14.69 -15.90
CA LEU A 262 -4.64 -14.66 -16.84
C LEU A 262 -5.07 -14.93 -18.30
N ASP A 263 -5.95 -15.89 -18.54
CA ASP A 263 -6.46 -16.22 -19.87
C ASP A 263 -7.53 -15.22 -20.31
N ARG A 264 -7.11 -14.28 -21.16
CA ARG A 264 -7.94 -13.22 -21.74
C ARG A 264 -8.65 -13.63 -23.03
N SER A 265 -8.55 -14.89 -23.46
CA SER A 265 -9.17 -15.36 -24.70
C SER A 265 -10.70 -15.29 -24.68
N SER A 266 -11.31 -15.34 -23.49
CA SER A 266 -12.75 -15.48 -23.31
C SER A 266 -13.44 -14.24 -22.73
N ARG A 267 -12.70 -13.40 -21.99
CA ARG A 267 -13.24 -12.21 -21.31
C ARG A 267 -12.19 -11.12 -21.16
N ASP A 268 -12.66 -9.88 -21.03
CA ASP A 268 -11.79 -8.81 -20.53
C ASP A 268 -11.61 -8.95 -19.01
N ILE A 269 -10.38 -8.77 -18.55
CA ILE A 269 -9.97 -8.92 -17.16
C ILE A 269 -9.40 -7.57 -16.70
N PRO A 270 -9.90 -6.97 -15.61
CA PRO A 270 -9.32 -5.74 -15.07
C PRO A 270 -7.81 -5.89 -14.83
N PHE A 271 -7.04 -4.86 -15.18
CA PHE A 271 -5.58 -4.88 -14.99
C PHE A 271 -5.19 -5.19 -13.54
N THR A 272 -5.90 -4.61 -12.58
CA THR A 272 -5.67 -4.83 -11.14
C THR A 272 -5.83 -6.29 -10.73
N GLU A 273 -6.80 -7.02 -11.32
CA GLU A 273 -6.97 -8.46 -11.05
C GLU A 273 -5.82 -9.29 -11.63
N THR A 274 -5.41 -9.02 -12.87
CA THR A 274 -4.25 -9.69 -13.48
C THR A 274 -2.97 -9.39 -12.71
N TYR A 275 -2.77 -8.15 -12.29
CA TYR A 275 -1.61 -7.76 -11.51
C TYR A 275 -1.57 -8.49 -10.16
N ALA A 276 -2.70 -8.55 -9.44
CA ALA A 276 -2.81 -9.32 -8.19
C ALA A 276 -2.50 -10.82 -8.39
N ALA A 277 -2.98 -11.42 -9.49
CA ALA A 277 -2.63 -12.80 -9.83
C ALA A 277 -1.13 -12.98 -10.09
N VAL A 278 -0.47 -12.04 -10.78
CA VAL A 278 0.98 -12.07 -10.99
C VAL A 278 1.73 -11.97 -9.66
N MET A 279 1.30 -11.11 -8.73
CA MET A 279 1.90 -11.01 -7.39
C MET A 279 1.75 -12.31 -6.60
N ALA A 280 0.57 -12.94 -6.66
CA ALA A 280 0.37 -14.25 -6.05
C ALA A 280 1.30 -15.32 -6.65
N LEU A 281 1.45 -15.35 -7.98
CA LEU A 281 2.36 -16.28 -8.66
C LEU A 281 3.83 -16.06 -8.28
N ARG A 282 4.27 -14.81 -8.11
CA ARG A 282 5.63 -14.48 -7.62
C ARG A 282 5.87 -15.06 -6.24
N PHE A 283 4.97 -14.77 -5.31
CA PHE A 283 5.02 -15.31 -3.96
C PHE A 283 5.04 -16.85 -3.98
N LEU A 284 4.15 -17.49 -4.73
CA LEU A 284 4.12 -18.96 -4.85
C LEU A 284 5.42 -19.54 -5.44
N GLY A 285 6.01 -18.90 -6.46
CA GLY A 285 7.23 -19.39 -7.10
C GLY A 285 8.51 -19.18 -6.28
N GLU A 286 8.46 -18.30 -5.29
CA GLU A 286 9.55 -18.00 -4.35
C GLU A 286 9.43 -18.80 -3.05
N GLU A 287 8.25 -18.76 -2.42
CA GLU A 287 8.04 -19.19 -1.04
C GLU A 287 7.36 -20.55 -0.91
N SER A 288 6.68 -21.04 -1.96
CA SER A 288 5.97 -22.31 -1.87
C SER A 288 6.88 -23.51 -2.11
N GLU A 289 6.89 -24.44 -1.16
CA GLU A 289 7.54 -25.76 -1.31
C GLU A 289 6.64 -26.77 -2.04
N THR A 290 5.32 -26.57 -2.02
CA THR A 290 4.33 -27.52 -2.55
C THR A 290 3.92 -27.24 -3.99
N ILE A 291 4.12 -26.00 -4.46
CA ILE A 291 3.76 -25.59 -5.83
C ILE A 291 5.02 -25.56 -6.70
N PRO A 292 5.15 -26.48 -7.68
CA PRO A 292 6.32 -26.50 -8.55
C PRO A 292 6.45 -25.19 -9.33
N ARG A 293 7.66 -24.62 -9.34
CA ARG A 293 7.96 -23.39 -10.07
C ARG A 293 7.64 -23.52 -11.56
N GLU A 294 7.82 -24.70 -12.14
CA GLU A 294 7.48 -24.99 -13.54
C GLU A 294 6.00 -24.74 -13.81
N ARG A 295 5.10 -25.12 -12.90
CA ARG A 295 3.66 -24.89 -13.03
C ARG A 295 3.30 -23.40 -12.90
N VAL A 296 3.99 -22.66 -12.03
CA VAL A 296 3.86 -21.19 -11.93
C VAL A 296 4.31 -20.53 -13.24
N LEU A 297 5.42 -20.97 -13.82
CA LEU A 297 5.93 -20.49 -15.10
C LEU A 297 4.96 -20.77 -16.26
N GLU A 298 4.22 -21.88 -16.24
CA GLU A 298 3.14 -22.15 -17.21
C GLU A 298 2.04 -21.08 -17.13
N SER A 299 1.61 -20.71 -15.92
CA SER A 299 0.63 -19.63 -15.70
C SER A 299 1.15 -18.28 -16.21
N LEU A 300 2.38 -17.89 -15.85
CA LEU A 300 2.96 -16.62 -16.29
C LEU A 300 3.07 -16.51 -17.82
N ARG A 301 3.37 -17.62 -18.49
CA ARG A 301 3.47 -17.69 -19.96
C ARG A 301 2.16 -17.36 -20.67
N LEU A 302 1.00 -17.54 -20.03
CA LEU A 302 -0.30 -17.17 -20.61
C LEU A 302 -0.36 -15.67 -20.95
N LEU A 303 0.26 -14.81 -20.13
CA LEU A 303 0.28 -13.36 -20.37
C LEU A 303 1.12 -12.96 -21.59
N LEU A 304 2.00 -13.83 -22.10
CA LEU A 304 2.69 -13.59 -23.36
C LEU A 304 1.77 -13.69 -24.59
N ASN A 305 0.56 -14.22 -24.43
CA ASN A 305 -0.48 -14.14 -25.47
C ASN A 305 -1.10 -12.75 -25.57
N GLU A 306 -0.81 -11.87 -24.62
CA GLU A 306 -1.35 -10.52 -24.52
C GLU A 306 -0.19 -9.52 -24.53
N PRO A 307 0.32 -9.14 -25.71
CA PRO A 307 1.54 -8.36 -25.86
C PRO A 307 1.58 -7.03 -25.09
N LYS A 308 0.44 -6.47 -24.69
CA LYS A 308 0.36 -5.24 -23.88
C LYS A 308 0.69 -5.44 -22.40
N LEU A 309 0.68 -6.69 -21.93
CA LEU A 309 0.92 -7.09 -20.54
C LEU A 309 2.16 -7.98 -20.40
N ALA A 310 2.84 -8.29 -21.50
CA ALA A 310 3.98 -9.21 -21.51
C ALA A 310 5.14 -8.70 -20.64
N ASP A 311 5.33 -7.39 -20.53
CA ASP A 311 6.35 -6.77 -19.67
C ASP A 311 6.20 -7.14 -18.19
N LEU A 312 4.98 -7.41 -17.72
CA LEU A 312 4.72 -7.79 -16.34
C LEU A 312 5.48 -9.06 -15.92
N VAL A 313 5.73 -9.98 -16.85
CA VAL A 313 6.24 -11.32 -16.52
C VAL A 313 7.61 -11.63 -17.11
N ILE A 314 8.09 -10.86 -18.10
CA ILE A 314 9.37 -11.15 -18.78
C ILE A 314 10.55 -11.18 -17.80
N ALA A 315 10.57 -10.28 -16.82
CA ALA A 315 11.62 -10.25 -15.80
C ALA A 315 11.60 -11.52 -14.92
N ASP A 316 10.41 -11.99 -14.53
CA ASP A 316 10.25 -13.22 -13.75
C ASP A 316 10.68 -14.45 -14.56
N LEU A 317 10.28 -14.55 -15.83
CA LEU A 317 10.71 -15.62 -16.72
C LEU A 317 12.24 -15.65 -16.89
N ALA A 318 12.88 -14.48 -17.00
CA ALA A 318 14.34 -14.40 -17.07
C ALA A 318 15.01 -14.80 -15.75
N ARG A 319 14.51 -14.27 -14.63
CA ARG A 319 15.04 -14.52 -13.29
C ARG A 319 14.96 -16.01 -12.92
N TRP A 320 13.86 -16.66 -13.28
CA TRP A 320 13.64 -18.09 -13.06
C TRP A 320 14.10 -18.97 -14.22
N GLN A 321 14.85 -18.39 -15.18
CA GLN A 321 15.51 -19.11 -16.27
C GLN A 321 14.58 -19.95 -17.16
N ASP A 322 13.33 -19.51 -17.35
CA ASP A 322 12.42 -20.13 -18.32
C ASP A 322 12.79 -19.69 -19.74
N TRP A 323 13.77 -20.39 -20.32
CA TRP A 323 14.28 -20.10 -21.66
C TRP A 323 13.36 -20.56 -22.80
N SER A 324 12.24 -21.22 -22.49
CA SER A 324 11.36 -21.84 -23.47
C SER A 324 10.67 -20.82 -24.40
N VAL A 325 10.62 -19.54 -24.01
CA VAL A 325 9.84 -18.50 -24.69
C VAL A 325 10.62 -17.62 -25.68
N ILE A 326 11.88 -17.93 -25.98
CA ILE A 326 12.74 -17.13 -26.90
C ILE A 326 12.01 -16.82 -28.22
N ALA A 327 11.42 -17.83 -28.85
CA ALA A 327 10.73 -17.66 -30.13
C ALA A 327 9.51 -16.73 -30.00
N LYS A 328 8.70 -16.92 -28.94
CA LYS A 328 7.50 -16.11 -28.68
C LYS A 328 7.87 -14.65 -28.41
N LEU A 329 8.86 -14.40 -27.56
CA LEU A 329 9.32 -13.03 -27.25
C LEU A 329 9.91 -12.35 -28.49
N THR A 330 10.64 -13.08 -29.34
CA THR A 330 11.14 -12.54 -30.61
C THR A 330 9.99 -12.10 -31.51
N THR A 331 8.93 -12.91 -31.60
CA THR A 331 7.72 -12.55 -32.37
C THR A 331 7.02 -11.32 -31.78
N ILE A 332 6.88 -11.23 -30.45
CA ILE A 332 6.30 -10.05 -29.79
C ILE A 332 7.10 -8.79 -30.11
N TYR A 333 8.43 -8.87 -30.05
CA TYR A 333 9.32 -7.75 -30.34
C TYR A 333 9.16 -7.24 -31.77
N VAL A 334 9.15 -8.16 -32.74
CA VAL A 334 9.01 -7.86 -34.18
C VAL A 334 7.66 -7.21 -34.46
N ASN A 335 6.60 -7.72 -33.84
CA ASN A 335 5.23 -7.26 -34.06
C ASN A 335 4.81 -6.11 -33.13
N ALA A 336 5.73 -5.57 -32.33
CA ALA A 336 5.42 -4.50 -31.39
C ALA A 336 4.92 -3.24 -32.14
N THR A 337 3.79 -2.70 -31.68
CA THR A 337 3.16 -1.47 -32.13
C THR A 337 3.49 -0.33 -31.15
N PRO A 338 3.15 0.94 -31.45
CA PRO A 338 3.38 2.04 -30.51
C PRO A 338 2.77 1.82 -29.12
N GLU A 339 1.66 1.08 -29.04
CA GLU A 339 0.93 0.84 -27.79
C GLU A 339 1.59 -0.19 -26.87
N ASN A 340 2.51 -1.02 -27.36
CA ASN A 340 3.25 -2.00 -26.55
C ASN A 340 4.77 -1.93 -26.79
N ILE A 341 5.27 -0.85 -27.38
CA ILE A 341 6.68 -0.71 -27.75
C ILE A 341 7.64 -0.86 -26.55
N PHE A 342 7.15 -0.56 -25.34
CA PHE A 342 7.87 -0.69 -24.07
C PHE A 342 8.32 -2.13 -23.77
N VAL A 343 7.68 -3.16 -24.33
CA VAL A 343 8.07 -4.57 -24.12
C VAL A 343 9.43 -4.91 -24.73
N ARG A 344 9.93 -4.09 -25.67
CA ARG A 344 11.19 -4.35 -26.38
C ARG A 344 12.39 -4.40 -25.44
N GLU A 345 12.46 -3.51 -24.45
CA GLU A 345 13.58 -3.46 -23.51
C GLU A 345 13.63 -4.67 -22.56
N PRO A 346 12.54 -5.06 -21.89
CA PRO A 346 12.48 -6.31 -21.14
C PRO A 346 12.86 -7.54 -21.97
N ILE A 347 12.38 -7.64 -23.22
CA ILE A 347 12.73 -8.76 -24.10
C ILE A 347 14.24 -8.80 -24.37
N VAL A 348 14.87 -7.66 -24.63
CA VAL A 348 16.32 -7.61 -24.83
C VAL A 348 17.06 -8.05 -23.56
N ASN A 349 16.64 -7.61 -22.38
CA ASN A 349 17.24 -8.03 -21.11
C ASN A 349 17.10 -9.54 -20.89
N TYR A 350 15.93 -10.10 -21.17
CA TYR A 350 15.72 -11.55 -21.15
C TYR A 350 16.70 -12.28 -22.09
N MET A 351 16.87 -11.80 -23.33
CA MET A 351 17.77 -12.45 -24.28
C MET A 351 19.25 -12.32 -23.89
N LYS A 352 19.62 -11.23 -23.20
CA LYS A 352 20.98 -11.04 -22.67
C LYS A 352 21.27 -11.96 -21.48
N ALA A 353 20.26 -12.23 -20.64
CA ALA A 353 20.37 -13.15 -19.52
C ALA A 353 20.39 -14.62 -19.97
N CYS A 354 19.74 -14.93 -21.09
CA CYS A 354 19.65 -16.29 -21.62
C CYS A 354 20.99 -16.79 -22.19
N PRO A 355 21.55 -17.92 -21.70
CA PRO A 355 22.83 -18.44 -22.17
C PRO A 355 22.74 -19.19 -23.51
N LEU A 356 21.53 -19.43 -24.03
CA LEU A 356 21.31 -20.24 -25.21
C LEU A 356 21.73 -19.51 -26.51
N PRO A 357 22.34 -20.20 -27.48
CA PRO A 357 22.79 -19.58 -28.73
C PRO A 357 21.61 -19.04 -29.57
N GLU A 358 20.41 -19.58 -29.40
CA GLU A 358 19.16 -19.06 -29.97
C GLU A 358 18.91 -17.62 -29.54
N ALA A 359 19.14 -17.28 -28.27
CA ALA A 359 18.94 -15.93 -27.74
C ALA A 359 19.98 -14.95 -28.31
N ALA A 360 21.24 -15.38 -28.42
CA ALA A 360 22.29 -14.59 -29.07
C ALA A 360 21.95 -14.28 -30.55
N ARG A 361 21.44 -15.28 -31.29
CA ARG A 361 20.96 -15.08 -32.66
C ARG A 361 19.75 -14.14 -32.71
N ALA A 362 18.81 -14.28 -31.78
CA ALA A 362 17.66 -13.38 -31.68
C ALA A 362 18.12 -11.94 -31.43
N LEU A 363 19.06 -11.69 -30.53
CA LEU A 363 19.60 -10.35 -30.21
C LEU A 363 20.14 -9.62 -31.44
N VAL A 364 20.82 -10.31 -32.35
CA VAL A 364 21.29 -9.72 -33.62
C VAL A 364 20.11 -9.19 -34.42
N LYS A 365 19.06 -10.00 -34.59
CA LYS A 365 17.84 -9.61 -35.28
C LYS A 365 17.09 -8.47 -34.56
N LEU A 366 17.00 -8.51 -33.23
CA LEU A 366 16.34 -7.45 -32.46
C LEU A 366 17.05 -6.10 -32.66
N ARG A 367 18.40 -6.11 -32.69
CA ARG A 367 19.23 -4.92 -32.91
C ARG A 367 19.04 -4.29 -34.30
N GLU A 368 18.78 -5.11 -35.33
CA GLU A 368 18.48 -4.60 -36.67
C GLU A 368 17.14 -3.86 -36.73
N ILE A 369 16.17 -4.27 -35.90
CA ILE A 369 14.82 -3.68 -35.87
C ILE A 369 14.79 -2.40 -35.05
N ASP A 370 15.38 -2.43 -33.86
CA ASP A 370 15.38 -1.29 -32.93
C ASP A 370 16.70 -1.24 -32.14
N PRO A 371 17.75 -0.63 -32.73
CA PRO A 371 19.06 -0.55 -32.09
C PRO A 371 19.02 0.27 -30.79
N GLU A 372 18.11 1.24 -30.70
CA GLU A 372 17.95 2.10 -29.52
C GLU A 372 17.39 1.33 -28.34
N ALA A 373 16.40 0.46 -28.53
CA ALA A 373 15.91 -0.43 -27.47
C ALA A 373 17.03 -1.35 -26.94
N VAL A 374 17.89 -1.88 -27.83
CA VAL A 374 19.03 -2.72 -27.42
C VAL A 374 20.06 -1.92 -26.63
N ARG A 375 20.29 -0.66 -27.02
CA ARG A 375 21.18 0.28 -26.33
C ARG A 375 20.65 0.64 -24.94
N ARG A 376 19.36 1.00 -24.81
CA ARG A 376 18.74 1.36 -23.51
C ARG A 376 18.77 0.19 -22.52
N ALA A 377 18.49 -1.02 -23.00
CA ALA A 377 18.63 -2.24 -22.23
C ALA A 377 20.08 -2.53 -21.77
N ALA A 378 21.12 -1.92 -22.38
CA ALA A 378 22.50 -2.11 -21.94
C ALA A 378 22.89 -1.21 -20.75
N THR A 379 22.24 -0.06 -20.60
CA THR A 379 22.56 0.92 -19.55
C THR A 379 22.09 0.48 -18.16
N LEU A 380 20.94 -0.21 -18.07
CA LEU A 380 20.41 -0.71 -16.78
C LEU A 380 21.20 -1.90 -16.21
N ALA A 381 21.69 -2.80 -17.07
CA ALA A 381 22.59 -3.89 -16.65
C ALA A 381 23.93 -3.35 -16.12
N GLY A 382 24.44 -2.24 -16.68
CA GLY A 382 25.64 -1.56 -16.19
C GLY A 382 25.47 -0.90 -14.82
N LEU A 383 24.26 -0.41 -14.49
CA LEU A 383 23.95 0.13 -13.16
C LEU A 383 23.80 -0.96 -12.10
N ALA A 384 23.27 -2.14 -12.46
CA ALA A 384 23.25 -3.32 -11.59
C ALA A 384 24.65 -3.96 -11.41
N GLY A 385 25.54 -3.80 -12.40
CA GLY A 385 26.95 -4.21 -12.30
C GLY A 385 27.81 -3.26 -11.46
N LEU A 386 27.47 -1.98 -11.39
CA LEU A 386 28.22 -0.98 -10.60
C LEU A 386 27.99 -1.09 -9.08
N THR A 387 26.93 -1.78 -8.64
CA THR A 387 26.76 -2.15 -7.22
C THR A 387 27.49 -3.45 -6.86
N THR A 388 28.08 -4.16 -7.83
CA THR A 388 28.70 -5.49 -7.63
C THR A 388 30.17 -5.56 -8.04
N THR A 389 30.81 -4.45 -8.38
CA THR A 389 32.26 -4.44 -8.68
C THR A 389 32.99 -3.41 -7.83
N THR A 390 33.40 -3.80 -6.62
CA THR A 390 34.79 -3.70 -6.13
C THR A 390 34.90 -4.59 -4.88
N GLU A 391 35.15 -5.88 -5.06
CA GLU A 391 35.71 -6.76 -4.01
C GLU A 391 36.29 -7.99 -4.71
N GLU A 392 37.44 -7.81 -5.35
CA GLU A 392 38.37 -8.93 -5.55
C GLU A 392 39.18 -9.08 -4.25
N ASP A 393 39.27 -10.34 -3.80
CA ASP A 393 39.94 -10.88 -2.61
C ASP A 393 39.24 -10.75 -1.25
N LEU A 394 38.42 -11.76 -0.90
CA LEU A 394 38.40 -12.51 0.38
C LEU A 394 37.37 -13.69 0.29
N PRO A 395 37.51 -14.78 1.07
CA PRO A 395 36.87 -16.06 0.80
C PRO A 395 35.35 -16.08 1.05
N THR A 396 34.68 -16.87 0.23
CA THR A 396 33.23 -17.05 0.09
C THR A 396 32.49 -17.31 1.41
N GLU A 397 31.82 -16.29 1.91
CA GLU A 397 30.62 -16.44 2.72
C GLU A 397 29.43 -16.01 1.84
N GLN A 398 28.44 -16.89 1.68
CA GLN A 398 27.27 -16.64 0.85
C GLN A 398 26.52 -15.41 1.39
N PRO A 399 26.02 -14.49 0.55
CA PRO A 399 25.17 -13.42 1.03
C PRO A 399 23.86 -14.04 1.50
N SER A 400 23.59 -13.98 2.81
CA SER A 400 22.27 -14.23 3.37
C SER A 400 21.27 -13.28 2.71
N ALA A 401 20.31 -13.83 1.97
CA ALA A 401 19.16 -13.06 1.49
C ALA A 401 18.46 -12.43 2.70
N THR A 402 18.15 -11.14 2.63
CA THR A 402 17.26 -10.51 3.60
C THR A 402 15.94 -11.32 3.61
N PRO A 403 15.48 -11.83 4.76
CA PRO A 403 14.28 -12.64 4.79
C PRO A 403 13.08 -11.82 4.31
N VAL A 404 12.26 -12.42 3.43
CA VAL A 404 11.05 -11.79 2.90
C VAL A 404 10.11 -11.48 4.06
N ARG A 405 9.83 -10.19 4.27
CA ARG A 405 8.84 -9.75 5.24
C ARG A 405 7.47 -9.79 4.62
N LEU A 406 6.45 -10.06 5.43
CA LEU A 406 5.08 -10.11 4.95
C LEU A 406 4.64 -8.78 4.29
N ALA A 407 5.11 -7.65 4.82
CA ALA A 407 4.88 -6.33 4.23
C ALA A 407 5.47 -6.17 2.81
N ASP A 408 6.61 -6.79 2.52
CA ASP A 408 7.32 -6.66 1.25
C ASP A 408 6.63 -7.44 0.10
N VAL A 409 5.88 -8.49 0.44
CA VAL A 409 5.00 -9.22 -0.49
C VAL A 409 3.72 -8.40 -0.79
N VAL A 410 3.40 -7.43 0.06
CA VAL A 410 2.05 -6.83 0.21
C VAL A 410 2.00 -5.33 -0.14
N ALA A 411 3.13 -4.67 -0.41
CA ALA A 411 3.19 -3.21 -0.56
C ALA A 411 2.85 -2.63 -1.95
N ASP A 412 2.72 -3.45 -3.00
CA ASP A 412 2.42 -2.93 -4.35
C ASP A 412 0.91 -2.85 -4.61
N ASP A 413 0.25 -1.83 -4.06
CA ASP A 413 -1.00 -1.32 -4.64
C ASP A 413 -0.63 -0.26 -5.69
N VAL A 414 -0.78 -0.61 -6.97
CA VAL A 414 -0.60 0.34 -8.09
C VAL A 414 -1.68 1.41 -8.00
N THR A 415 -1.31 2.57 -7.47
CA THR A 415 -2.04 3.82 -7.70
C THR A 415 -1.94 4.15 -9.19
N THR A 416 -3.06 4.06 -9.88
CA THR A 416 -3.12 4.38 -11.31
C THR A 416 -3.18 5.89 -11.46
N ASP A 417 -2.02 6.55 -11.59
CA ASP A 417 -1.97 7.88 -12.21
C ASP A 417 -1.08 7.83 -13.46
N ARG A 418 -1.70 7.42 -14.57
CA ARG A 418 -1.24 7.78 -15.91
C ARG A 418 -2.00 9.01 -16.36
N SER A 419 -1.63 10.18 -15.83
CA SER A 419 -1.95 11.45 -16.46
C SER A 419 -0.76 12.43 -16.40
N MET A 420 0.15 12.29 -17.38
CA MET A 420 0.82 13.49 -17.87
C MET A 420 -0.23 14.32 -18.62
N VAL A 421 -0.59 15.49 -18.09
CA VAL A 421 -0.62 16.80 -18.79
C VAL A 421 -1.55 17.79 -18.06
N VAL A 422 -0.90 18.81 -17.50
CA VAL A 422 -1.30 20.23 -17.41
C VAL A 422 -2.36 20.63 -16.38
N SER A 423 -1.83 21.24 -15.33
CA SER A 423 -2.45 22.25 -14.47
C SER A 423 -3.33 23.25 -15.24
N THR A 424 -4.61 23.29 -14.88
CA THR A 424 -5.41 24.53 -14.90
C THR A 424 -6.50 24.45 -13.84
N GLY A 425 -6.29 25.20 -12.76
CA GLY A 425 -7.27 26.07 -12.11
C GLY A 425 -8.63 25.50 -11.70
N SER A 426 -8.75 25.26 -10.40
CA SER A 426 -9.98 25.14 -9.61
C SER A 426 -10.98 26.28 -9.87
N GLN A 427 -12.29 25.98 -9.79
CA GLN A 427 -13.21 26.68 -8.88
C GLN A 427 -14.58 25.94 -8.76
N PRO A 428 -15.30 26.12 -7.63
CA PRO A 428 -16.23 25.14 -7.08
C PRO A 428 -17.69 25.63 -6.88
N ALA A 429 -18.54 24.66 -6.53
CA ALA A 429 -19.71 24.66 -5.64
C ALA A 429 -20.87 25.67 -5.81
N ALA A 430 -22.09 25.10 -5.76
CA ALA A 430 -23.21 25.69 -5.02
C ALA A 430 -24.14 24.58 -4.49
N GLU A 431 -24.03 24.33 -3.18
CA GLU A 431 -25.01 23.65 -2.35
C GLU A 431 -26.26 24.52 -2.11
N GLY A 432 -27.39 23.86 -1.84
CA GLY A 432 -28.58 24.46 -1.25
C GLY A 432 -29.32 23.40 -0.42
N SER A 433 -29.38 23.65 0.88
CA SER A 433 -29.69 22.73 1.98
C SER A 433 -31.19 22.41 2.18
N GLN A 434 -31.44 21.34 2.94
CA GLN A 434 -32.67 20.67 3.47
C GLN A 434 -33.71 21.59 4.18
N PRO A 435 -34.85 21.13 4.83
CA PRO A 435 -35.35 19.77 5.15
C PRO A 435 -36.90 19.54 5.07
N GLY A 436 -37.35 18.29 5.32
CA GLY A 436 -38.67 18.00 5.94
C GLY A 436 -39.65 17.05 5.22
N GLU A 437 -39.93 15.92 5.87
CA GLU A 437 -41.14 15.06 5.94
C GLU A 437 -41.91 14.60 4.66
N GLY A 438 -42.25 13.29 4.61
CA GLY A 438 -42.78 12.52 3.45
C GLY A 438 -44.22 12.86 2.95
N PRO A 439 -44.90 12.06 2.10
CA PRO A 439 -44.76 10.61 1.84
C PRO A 439 -44.78 10.14 0.35
N ILE A 440 -44.59 8.82 0.18
CA ILE A 440 -44.74 7.91 -0.98
C ILE A 440 -45.59 8.41 -2.17
N LEU A 441 -45.02 8.51 -3.38
CA LEU A 441 -45.70 8.30 -4.68
C LEU A 441 -44.70 7.91 -5.81
N GLN A 442 -45.12 6.99 -6.69
CA GLN A 442 -44.37 6.38 -7.82
C GLN A 442 -43.99 7.40 -8.93
N PRO A 443 -42.89 7.22 -9.70
CA PRO A 443 -42.63 8.05 -10.87
C PRO A 443 -43.04 7.37 -12.18
N THR A 444 -44.00 7.99 -12.86
CA THR A 444 -44.34 7.79 -14.28
C THR A 444 -43.37 8.54 -15.21
N ASN A 445 -43.02 7.91 -16.34
CA ASN A 445 -42.19 8.46 -17.42
C ASN A 445 -42.82 9.69 -18.13
N VAL A 446 -42.05 10.79 -18.27
CA VAL A 446 -42.30 11.88 -19.25
C VAL A 446 -40.93 12.47 -19.72
N PRO A 447 -40.73 12.76 -21.02
CA PRO A 447 -39.41 13.11 -21.59
C PRO A 447 -39.02 14.60 -21.42
N SER A 448 -37.72 14.86 -21.26
CA SER A 448 -37.12 16.17 -20.99
C SER A 448 -36.79 16.96 -22.26
N THR A 449 -37.52 18.04 -22.51
CA THR A 449 -37.29 19.07 -23.55
C THR A 449 -36.45 20.27 -23.06
N LYS A 450 -35.56 20.07 -22.07
CA LYS A 450 -34.73 21.16 -21.49
C LYS A 450 -33.26 21.18 -21.93
N SER A 451 -32.83 20.26 -22.81
CA SER A 451 -31.43 20.18 -23.25
C SER A 451 -31.08 21.18 -24.38
N SER A 452 -32.01 21.46 -25.30
CA SER A 452 -31.74 22.23 -26.53
C SER A 452 -31.53 23.74 -26.30
N LEU A 453 -32.15 24.35 -25.28
CA LEU A 453 -31.95 25.78 -24.99
C LEU A 453 -30.55 26.09 -24.40
N ARG A 454 -29.95 25.15 -23.66
CA ARG A 454 -28.62 25.34 -23.05
C ARG A 454 -27.51 25.39 -24.11
N TRP A 455 -27.67 24.63 -25.19
CA TRP A 455 -26.72 24.62 -26.31
C TRP A 455 -26.77 25.90 -27.15
N ILE A 456 -27.96 26.47 -27.36
CA ILE A 456 -28.12 27.75 -28.07
C ILE A 456 -27.47 28.89 -27.28
N PHE A 457 -27.65 28.92 -25.96
CA PHE A 457 -27.02 29.92 -25.09
C PHE A 457 -25.49 29.82 -25.11
N TRP A 458 -24.94 28.61 -25.05
CA TRP A 458 -23.48 28.39 -25.14
C TRP A 458 -22.90 28.82 -26.49
N LEU A 459 -23.61 28.58 -27.59
CA LEU A 459 -23.16 28.98 -28.93
C LEU A 459 -23.12 30.50 -29.08
N VAL A 460 -24.11 31.22 -28.55
CA VAL A 460 -24.12 32.70 -28.54
C VAL A 460 -22.99 33.26 -27.68
N LEU A 461 -22.73 32.66 -26.51
CA LEU A 461 -21.64 33.08 -25.61
C LEU A 461 -20.27 32.94 -26.29
N VAL A 462 -20.01 31.82 -26.96
CA VAL A 462 -18.74 31.57 -27.67
C VAL A 462 -18.54 32.57 -28.82
N VAL A 463 -19.61 32.91 -29.56
CA VAL A 463 -19.52 33.92 -30.63
C VAL A 463 -19.21 35.31 -30.08
N ILE A 464 -19.80 35.70 -28.95
CA ILE A 464 -19.53 36.99 -28.29
C ILE A 464 -18.08 37.07 -27.81
N VAL A 465 -17.57 36.01 -27.18
CA VAL A 465 -16.18 35.94 -26.69
C VAL A 465 -15.19 35.97 -27.86
N ALA A 466 -15.48 35.29 -28.97
CA ALA A 466 -14.65 35.35 -30.18
C ALA A 466 -14.62 36.74 -30.82
N PHE A 467 -15.73 37.47 -30.79
CA PHE A 467 -15.81 38.83 -31.32
C PHE A 467 -15.06 39.84 -30.43
N LEU A 468 -15.19 39.72 -29.10
CA LEU A 468 -14.45 40.54 -28.13
C LEU A 468 -12.95 40.29 -28.18
N SER A 469 -12.53 39.03 -28.32
CA SER A 469 -11.13 38.64 -28.51
C SER A 469 -10.52 39.29 -29.77
N ARG A 470 -11.23 39.23 -30.90
CA ARG A 470 -10.79 39.88 -32.14
C ARG A 470 -10.73 41.40 -32.03
N TYR A 471 -11.68 42.02 -31.32
CA TYR A 471 -11.71 43.48 -31.13
C TYR A 471 -10.55 43.96 -30.24
N LEU A 472 -10.26 43.25 -29.16
CA LEU A 472 -9.18 43.59 -28.22
C LEU A 472 -7.78 43.33 -28.82
N LEU A 473 -7.62 42.30 -29.66
CA LEU A 473 -6.34 42.00 -30.32
C LEU A 473 -6.03 42.89 -31.54
N HIS A 474 -7.02 43.60 -32.11
CA HIS A 474 -6.79 44.56 -33.21
C HIS A 474 -6.58 46.01 -32.74
N SER A 475 -6.85 46.32 -31.47
CA SER A 475 -6.67 47.68 -30.91
C SER A 475 -5.23 48.01 -30.49
N GLY A 476 -4.30 47.04 -30.54
CA GLY A 476 -2.90 47.20 -30.08
C GLY A 476 -1.87 47.51 -31.17
N LYS A 477 -2.30 47.83 -32.40
CA LYS A 477 -1.40 48.09 -33.56
C LYS A 477 -1.79 49.34 -34.35
N ARG A 478 -2.07 50.45 -33.67
CA ARG A 478 -1.97 51.80 -34.22
C ARG A 478 -1.57 52.73 -33.09
N ASP A 479 -0.27 53.02 -33.00
CA ASP A 479 0.32 54.28 -32.53
C ASP A 479 1.82 54.09 -32.28
N THR A 480 2.59 53.90 -33.36
CA THR A 480 4.01 54.26 -33.42
C THR A 480 4.39 54.61 -34.86
N ALA A 481 4.74 55.90 -35.05
CA ALA A 481 5.57 56.51 -36.08
C ALA A 481 4.97 56.78 -37.48
N GLY A 482 4.90 58.09 -37.81
CA GLY A 482 5.32 58.63 -39.11
C GLY A 482 4.23 58.83 -40.13
#